data_AF-A0A1S1PDX1-F1
#
_entry.id   AF-A0A1S1PDX1-F1
#
_cell.length_a   1.000
_cell.length_b   1.000
_cell.length_c   1.000
_cell.angle_alpha   90.00
_cell.angle_beta   90.00
_cell.angle_gamma   90.00
#
_symmetry.space_group_name_H-M   'P 1'
#
loop_
_entity.id
_entity.type
_entity.pdbx_description
1 polymer ?
#
loop_
_entity_poly.entity_id
_entity_poly.type
_entity_poly.pdbx_seq_one_letter_code
_entity_poly.pdbx_strand_id
1 'polypeptide(L)'
;MRGLLVIGHGSRRAEANATVVELARTLAGADTDSPAPAPGDGSGGGVPTGTPPAWDAVEPAFLEIARPDIAEGYAALVRTGCSEIVAHPFFLFDGNHTSRDIPDALAAAQTDHPGTSWTVTQPLGLHPGVVRAVQARIEDALHQAAAAAPAHS
;
A
#
# COMPACT_ATOMS: atom_id res chain seq x y z
N MET A 1 0.45 -10.44 17.09
CA MET A 1 1.10 -9.21 16.58
C MET A 1 1.04 -9.26 15.07
N ARG A 2 0.51 -8.21 14.45
CA ARG A 2 0.20 -8.15 13.02
C ARG A 2 1.16 -7.19 12.32
N GLY A 3 1.87 -7.73 11.33
CA GLY A 3 2.76 -6.98 10.47
C GLY A 3 2.12 -6.69 9.11
N LEU A 4 2.47 -5.56 8.51
CA LEU A 4 2.13 -5.22 7.12
C LEU A 4 3.37 -5.27 6.24
N LEU A 5 3.30 -6.01 5.15
CA LEU A 5 4.30 -6.06 4.11
C LEU A 5 3.78 -5.32 2.87
N VAL A 6 4.37 -4.16 2.54
CA VAL A 6 3.97 -3.36 1.38
C VAL A 6 4.85 -3.73 0.19
N ILE A 7 4.25 -4.32 -0.86
CA ILE A 7 4.98 -4.93 -1.97
C ILE A 7 4.91 -4.04 -3.20
N GLY A 8 6.05 -3.54 -3.65
CA GLY A 8 6.23 -2.92 -4.95
C GLY A 8 6.76 -3.89 -6.01
N HIS A 9 6.78 -3.48 -7.28
CA HIS A 9 7.29 -4.34 -8.35
C HIS A 9 8.83 -4.34 -8.33
N GLY A 10 9.40 -3.23 -7.87
CA GLY A 10 10.81 -2.93 -7.90
C GLY A 10 11.23 -2.39 -9.26
N SER A 11 12.10 -1.38 -9.23
CA SER A 11 12.59 -0.67 -10.41
C SER A 11 14.09 -0.50 -10.32
N ARG A 12 14.75 -0.39 -11.49
CA ARG A 12 16.14 0.07 -11.58
C ARG A 12 16.29 1.54 -11.16
N ARG A 13 15.19 2.31 -11.10
CA ARG A 13 15.18 3.71 -10.66
C ARG A 13 14.93 3.78 -9.16
N ALA A 14 15.89 4.31 -8.41
CA ALA A 14 15.80 4.43 -6.95
C ALA A 14 14.58 5.24 -6.48
N GLU A 15 14.23 6.32 -7.17
CA GLU A 15 13.07 7.17 -6.85
C GLU A 15 11.74 6.41 -6.89
N ALA A 16 11.59 5.48 -7.84
CA ALA A 16 10.37 4.68 -7.94
C ALA A 16 10.22 3.73 -6.74
N ASN A 17 11.34 3.17 -6.26
CA ASN A 17 11.35 2.33 -5.07
C ASN A 17 11.10 3.15 -3.79
N ALA A 18 11.57 4.40 -3.74
CA ALA A 18 11.40 5.29 -2.60
C ALA A 18 9.91 5.56 -2.27
N THR A 19 9.03 5.56 -3.27
CA THR A 19 7.59 5.72 -3.06
C THR A 19 7.00 4.60 -2.19
N VAL A 20 7.44 3.35 -2.40
CA VAL A 20 6.97 2.18 -1.63
C VAL A 20 7.50 2.24 -0.20
N VAL A 21 8.76 2.64 -0.04
CA VAL A 21 9.37 2.83 1.28
C VAL A 21 8.66 3.93 2.07
N GLU A 22 8.35 5.04 1.43
CA GLU A 22 7.66 6.16 2.08
C GLU A 22 6.21 5.80 2.44
N LEU A 23 5.53 5.02 1.60
CA LEU A 23 4.22 4.48 1.92
C LEU A 23 4.26 3.58 3.16
N ALA A 24 5.24 2.67 3.24
CA ALA A 24 5.43 1.80 4.40
C ALA A 24 5.65 2.61 5.68
N ARG A 25 6.47 3.67 5.63
CA ARG A 25 6.69 4.59 6.77
C ARG A 25 5.42 5.33 7.18
N THR A 26 4.67 5.84 6.20
CA THR A 26 3.42 6.55 6.46
C THR A 26 2.41 5.63 7.16
N LEU A 27 2.32 4.38 6.71
CA LEU A 27 1.43 3.38 7.31
C LEU A 27 1.91 2.91 8.69
N ALA A 28 3.22 2.94 8.96
CA ALA A 28 3.78 2.65 10.29
C ALA A 28 3.50 3.77 11.30
N GLY A 29 3.48 5.02 10.85
CA GLY A 29 3.27 6.22 11.68
C GLY A 29 1.82 6.72 11.73
N ALA A 30 0.88 6.02 11.10
CA ALA A 30 -0.54 6.33 11.21
C ALA A 30 -1.04 5.96 12.62
N ASP A 31 -0.78 6.85 13.59
CA ASP A 31 -1.39 6.82 14.91
C ASP A 31 -2.93 6.76 14.75
N THR A 32 -3.55 5.93 15.58
CA THR A 32 -5.00 5.65 15.62
C THR A 32 -5.88 6.85 16.00
N ASP A 33 -5.32 8.07 16.03
CA ASP A 33 -5.94 9.28 16.58
C ASP A 33 -6.34 10.32 15.52
N SER A 34 -6.32 9.94 14.23
CA SER A 34 -6.93 10.79 13.20
C SER A 34 -8.45 10.71 13.29
N PRO A 35 -9.18 11.81 13.50
CA PRO A 35 -10.62 11.77 13.70
C PRO A 35 -11.28 11.15 12.47
N ALA A 36 -12.12 10.14 12.71
CA ALA A 36 -12.86 9.46 11.66
C ALA A 36 -13.53 10.49 10.72
N PRO A 37 -13.44 10.31 9.39
CA PRO A 37 -14.13 11.20 8.47
C PRO A 37 -15.63 11.19 8.79
N ALA A 38 -16.24 12.38 8.83
CA ALA A 38 -17.66 12.54 9.13
C ALA A 38 -18.53 11.60 8.27
N PRO A 39 -19.62 11.02 8.81
CA PRO A 39 -20.44 10.07 8.07
C PRO A 39 -21.04 10.76 6.84
N GLY A 40 -20.61 10.31 5.66
CA GLY A 40 -21.24 10.65 4.38
C GLY A 40 -22.61 10.00 4.28
N ASP A 41 -23.52 10.66 3.58
CA ASP A 41 -24.93 10.38 3.39
C ASP A 41 -25.20 9.14 2.50
N GLY A 42 -24.68 7.97 2.92
CA GLY A 42 -25.32 6.67 2.68
C GLY A 42 -25.58 6.23 1.24
N SER A 43 -24.98 6.83 0.21
CA SER A 43 -25.28 6.49 -1.18
C SER A 43 -24.01 6.31 -2.02
N GLY A 44 -23.43 5.10 -1.96
CA GLY A 44 -22.44 4.61 -2.92
C GLY A 44 -21.10 4.21 -2.30
N GLY A 45 -20.75 2.91 -2.43
CA GLY A 45 -19.42 2.30 -2.21
C GLY A 45 -18.39 3.16 -1.47
N GLY A 46 -18.60 3.38 -0.17
CA GLY A 46 -17.70 4.17 0.66
C GLY A 46 -16.39 3.45 0.90
N VAL A 47 -15.28 4.20 0.92
CA VAL A 47 -14.05 3.70 1.54
C VAL A 47 -14.37 3.49 3.02
N PRO A 48 -13.97 2.36 3.63
CA PRO A 48 -14.26 2.10 5.03
C PRO A 48 -13.86 3.32 5.88
N THR A 49 -14.86 3.92 6.54
CA THR A 49 -14.74 5.07 7.44
C THR A 49 -14.34 4.66 8.87
N GLY A 50 -13.93 3.40 9.06
CA GLY A 50 -13.41 2.91 10.33
C GLY A 50 -11.95 3.31 10.55
N THR A 51 -11.50 3.27 11.80
CA THR A 51 -10.08 3.39 12.15
C THR A 51 -9.29 2.33 11.36
N PRO A 52 -8.24 2.71 10.61
CA PRO A 52 -7.40 1.73 9.94
C PRO A 52 -6.83 0.76 10.98
N PRO A 53 -6.62 -0.52 10.63
CA PRO A 53 -5.98 -1.45 11.54
C PRO A 53 -4.63 -0.89 11.97
N ALA A 54 -4.40 -0.84 13.29
CA ALA A 54 -3.09 -0.53 13.82
C ALA A 54 -2.13 -1.68 13.44
N TRP A 55 -1.00 -1.32 12.84
CA TRP A 55 0.06 -2.26 12.50
C TRP A 55 1.11 -2.24 13.60
N ASP A 56 1.55 -3.40 14.04
CA ASP A 56 2.60 -3.49 15.03
C ASP A 56 3.99 -3.26 14.41
N ALA A 57 4.13 -3.57 13.11
CA ALA A 57 5.28 -3.24 12.28
C ALA A 57 4.86 -3.16 10.80
N VAL A 58 5.57 -2.35 10.01
CA VAL A 58 5.36 -2.23 8.56
C VAL A 58 6.71 -2.28 7.86
N GLU A 59 6.83 -3.13 6.85
CA GLU A 59 8.06 -3.30 6.06
C GLU A 59 7.75 -3.16 4.56
N PRO A 60 8.60 -2.46 3.79
CA PRO A 60 8.52 -2.52 2.33
C PRO A 60 9.16 -3.81 1.81
N ALA A 61 8.72 -4.27 0.65
CA ALA A 61 9.38 -5.33 -0.12
C ALA A 61 9.16 -5.13 -1.62
N PHE A 62 9.98 -5.79 -2.43
CA PHE A 62 9.89 -5.71 -3.89
C PHE A 62 9.82 -7.11 -4.51
N LEU A 63 8.98 -7.26 -5.53
CA LEU A 63 8.81 -8.51 -6.25
C LEU A 63 10.07 -8.89 -7.05
N GLU A 64 10.68 -7.91 -7.72
CA GLU A 64 11.86 -8.11 -8.55
C GLU A 64 12.81 -6.91 -8.47
N ILE A 65 14.06 -7.09 -8.92
CA ILE A 65 15.06 -6.03 -9.16
C ILE A 65 15.61 -5.35 -7.89
N ALA A 66 14.73 -4.86 -7.02
CA ALA A 66 15.07 -4.07 -5.85
C ALA A 66 15.06 -4.91 -4.57
N ARG A 67 15.66 -4.37 -3.52
CA ARG A 67 15.72 -4.97 -2.19
C ARG A 67 15.14 -4.01 -1.15
N PRO A 68 14.56 -4.50 -0.05
CA PRO A 68 14.43 -5.92 0.30
C PRO A 68 13.44 -6.69 -0.59
N ASP A 69 13.66 -7.99 -0.79
CA ASP A 69 12.69 -8.86 -1.45
C ASP A 69 11.56 -9.30 -0.49
N ILE A 70 10.57 -10.05 -0.99
CA ILE A 70 9.42 -10.50 -0.19
C ILE A 70 9.86 -11.35 1.01
N ALA A 71 10.84 -12.26 0.83
CA ALA A 71 11.30 -13.12 1.91
C ALA A 71 12.04 -12.32 2.99
N GLU A 72 12.84 -11.34 2.60
CA GLU A 72 13.55 -10.47 3.54
C GLU A 72 12.62 -9.57 4.34
N GLY A 73 11.64 -8.95 3.68
CA GLY A 73 10.63 -8.13 4.36
C GLY A 73 9.75 -8.97 5.28
N TYR A 74 9.37 -10.19 4.85
CA TYR A 74 8.69 -11.15 5.71
C TYR A 74 9.50 -11.47 6.97
N ALA A 75 10.76 -11.87 6.80
CA ALA A 75 11.65 -12.18 7.91
C ALA A 75 11.89 -10.97 8.84
N ALA A 76 11.89 -9.74 8.29
CA ALA A 76 11.96 -8.52 9.10
C ALA A 76 10.76 -8.37 10.02
N LEU A 77 9.54 -8.56 9.51
CA LEU A 77 8.32 -8.55 10.34
C LEU A 77 8.33 -9.68 11.38
N VAL A 78 8.81 -10.87 11.03
CA VAL A 78 8.91 -11.97 12.01
C VAL A 78 9.90 -11.63 13.13
N ARG A 79 11.04 -10.99 12.81
CA ARG A 79 12.01 -10.54 13.83
C ARG A 79 11.44 -9.50 14.80
N THR A 80 10.44 -8.72 14.41
CA THR A 80 9.76 -7.78 15.31
C THR A 80 8.70 -8.46 16.19
N GLY A 81 8.46 -9.76 16.01
CA GLY A 81 7.49 -10.54 16.77
C GLY A 81 6.14 -10.71 16.04
N CYS A 82 6.02 -10.25 14.79
CA CYS A 82 4.79 -10.44 14.02
C CYS A 82 4.59 -11.91 13.64
N SER A 83 3.40 -12.42 13.94
CA SER A 83 2.99 -13.79 13.60
C SER A 83 1.85 -13.83 12.58
N GLU A 84 1.20 -12.69 12.33
CA GLU A 84 0.20 -12.50 11.28
C GLU A 84 0.72 -11.48 10.27
N ILE A 85 1.01 -11.91 9.04
CA ILE A 85 1.58 -11.04 8.00
C ILE A 85 0.51 -10.71 6.96
N VAL A 86 0.14 -9.42 6.85
CA VAL A 86 -0.70 -8.94 5.76
C VAL A 86 0.19 -8.42 4.65
N ALA A 87 0.08 -8.98 3.45
CA ALA A 87 0.81 -8.54 2.28
C ALA A 87 -0.08 -7.68 1.38
N HIS A 88 0.34 -6.45 1.11
CA HIS A 88 -0.37 -5.51 0.25
C HIS A 88 0.39 -5.27 -1.06
N PRO A 89 -0.11 -5.74 -2.21
CA PRO A 89 0.45 -5.40 -3.51
C PRO A 89 0.11 -3.94 -3.87
N PHE A 90 1.11 -3.05 -3.86
CA PHE A 90 0.94 -1.64 -4.20
C PHE A 90 0.93 -1.42 -5.72
N PHE A 91 -0.10 -1.94 -6.39
CA PHE A 91 -0.25 -1.93 -7.86
C PHE A 91 -1.59 -1.37 -8.30
N LEU A 92 -1.60 -0.61 -9.40
CA LEU A 92 -2.83 -0.12 -10.04
C LEU A 92 -3.51 -1.18 -10.92
N PHE A 93 -2.73 -2.08 -11.52
CA PHE A 93 -3.24 -3.12 -12.41
C PHE A 93 -2.78 -4.48 -11.93
N ASP A 94 -3.66 -5.46 -12.00
CA ASP A 94 -3.33 -6.84 -11.70
C ASP A 94 -2.58 -7.42 -12.91
N GLY A 95 -1.27 -7.60 -12.77
CA GLY A 95 -0.51 -8.39 -13.73
C GLY A 95 -0.78 -9.87 -13.48
N ASN A 96 -1.03 -10.65 -14.53
CA ASN A 96 -1.28 -12.10 -14.42
C ASN A 96 -0.14 -12.89 -13.72
N HIS A 97 1.01 -12.25 -13.53
CA HIS A 97 2.17 -12.75 -12.78
C HIS A 97 2.04 -12.50 -11.27
N THR A 98 1.55 -11.33 -10.87
CA THR A 98 1.48 -10.88 -9.48
C THR A 98 0.58 -11.75 -8.60
N SER A 99 -0.56 -12.19 -9.14
CA SER A 99 -1.54 -13.01 -8.40
C SER A 99 -1.04 -14.43 -8.07
N ARG A 100 0.05 -14.88 -8.70
CA ARG A 100 0.72 -16.15 -8.40
C ARG A 100 2.05 -15.94 -7.67
N ASP A 101 2.88 -15.03 -8.18
CA ASP A 101 4.27 -14.91 -7.73
C ASP A 101 4.37 -14.36 -6.29
N ILE A 102 3.45 -13.49 -5.86
CA ILE A 102 3.39 -13.01 -4.46
C ILE A 102 3.00 -14.14 -3.50
N PRO A 103 1.87 -14.84 -3.68
CA PRO A 103 1.53 -16.00 -2.84
C PRO A 103 2.64 -17.06 -2.79
N ASP A 104 3.28 -17.37 -3.91
CA ASP A 104 4.37 -18.35 -3.96
C ASP A 104 5.57 -17.90 -3.12
N ALA A 105 5.97 -16.62 -3.24
CA ALA A 105 7.05 -16.06 -2.44
C ALA A 105 6.73 -16.02 -0.93
N LEU A 106 5.47 -15.71 -0.57
CA LEU A 106 5.02 -15.74 0.82
C LEU A 106 4.96 -17.15 1.38
N ALA A 107 4.50 -18.13 0.60
CA ALA A 107 4.48 -19.54 0.98
C ALA A 107 5.91 -20.06 1.21
N ALA A 108 6.85 -19.70 0.34
CA ALA A 108 8.26 -20.02 0.52
C ALA A 108 8.85 -19.36 1.78
N ALA A 109 8.57 -18.08 2.05
CA ALA A 109 9.02 -17.43 3.27
C ALA A 109 8.44 -18.07 4.54
N GLN A 110 7.17 -18.52 4.48
CA GLN A 110 6.51 -19.21 5.58
C GLN A 110 7.18 -20.56 5.93
N THR A 111 7.82 -21.26 4.99
CA THR A 111 8.48 -22.54 5.33
C THR A 111 9.61 -22.37 6.34
N ASP A 112 10.27 -21.21 6.33
CA ASP A 112 11.32 -20.85 7.29
C ASP A 112 10.76 -20.29 8.62
N HIS A 113 9.45 -20.01 8.65
CA HIS A 113 8.74 -19.38 9.75
C HIS A 113 7.41 -20.10 10.05
N PRO A 114 7.41 -21.39 10.44
CA PRO A 114 6.19 -22.21 10.53
C PRO A 114 5.16 -21.75 11.58
N GLY A 115 5.51 -20.81 12.46
CA GLY A 115 4.62 -20.22 13.47
C GLY A 115 3.80 -19.03 12.98
N THR A 116 3.92 -18.65 11.70
CA THR A 116 3.28 -17.47 11.15
C THR A 116 2.18 -17.81 10.14
N SER A 117 1.26 -16.87 9.95
CA SER A 117 0.23 -16.91 8.90
C SER A 117 0.37 -15.70 7.99
N TRP A 118 -0.19 -15.78 6.78
CA TRP A 118 -0.19 -14.66 5.86
C TRP A 118 -1.53 -14.50 5.12
N THR A 119 -1.81 -13.29 4.67
CA THR A 119 -2.97 -12.95 3.84
C THR A 119 -2.58 -11.89 2.82
N VAL A 120 -3.01 -12.05 1.57
CA VAL A 120 -2.76 -11.08 0.49
C VAL A 120 -4.02 -10.26 0.25
N THR A 121 -3.89 -8.93 0.24
CA THR A 121 -5.01 -8.06 -0.13
C THR A 121 -5.18 -7.98 -1.65
N GLN A 122 -6.30 -7.45 -2.11
CA GLN A 122 -6.37 -6.99 -3.50
C GLN A 122 -5.36 -5.85 -3.74
N PRO A 123 -4.85 -5.71 -4.97
CA PRO A 123 -4.10 -4.52 -5.37
C PRO A 123 -5.00 -3.28 -5.32
N LEU A 124 -4.42 -2.09 -5.45
CA LEU A 124 -5.19 -0.83 -5.42
C LEU A 124 -6.30 -0.80 -6.46
N GLY A 125 -6.00 -1.21 -7.69
CA GLY A 125 -6.99 -1.29 -8.76
C GLY A 125 -7.77 0.03 -8.95
N LEU A 126 -9.06 -0.13 -9.25
CA LEU A 126 -10.03 0.97 -9.27
C LEU A 126 -10.80 1.07 -7.94
N HIS A 127 -10.12 0.86 -6.81
CA HIS A 127 -10.73 1.08 -5.50
C HIS A 127 -11.29 2.52 -5.41
N PRO A 128 -12.45 2.76 -4.78
CA PRO A 128 -13.06 4.09 -4.74
C PRO A 128 -12.12 5.20 -4.23
N GLY A 129 -11.20 4.88 -3.32
CA GLY A 129 -10.17 5.82 -2.86
C GLY A 129 -9.18 6.23 -3.95
N VAL A 130 -8.81 5.32 -4.85
CA VAL A 130 -7.95 5.60 -6.01
C VAL A 130 -8.69 6.49 -7.00
N VAL A 131 -9.95 6.18 -7.30
CA VAL A 131 -10.78 7.01 -8.19
C VAL A 131 -10.89 8.43 -7.66
N ARG A 132 -11.12 8.61 -6.35
CA ARG A 132 -11.15 9.93 -5.73
C ARG A 132 -9.80 10.66 -5.81
N ALA A 133 -8.68 9.94 -5.60
CA ALA A 133 -7.36 10.53 -5.75
C ALA A 133 -7.10 10.99 -7.20
N VAL A 134 -7.55 10.21 -8.20
CA VAL A 134 -7.48 10.58 -9.62
C VAL A 134 -8.32 11.82 -9.90
N GLN A 135 -9.56 11.88 -9.41
CA GLN A 135 -10.43 13.06 -9.55
C GLN A 135 -9.79 14.31 -8.94
N ALA A 136 -9.27 14.22 -7.71
CA ALA A 136 -8.59 15.33 -7.05
C ALA A 136 -7.39 15.86 -7.85
N ARG A 137 -6.57 14.97 -8.45
CA ARG A 137 -5.46 15.38 -9.31
C ARG A 137 -5.90 16.10 -10.58
N ILE A 138 -7.02 15.69 -11.17
CA ILE A 138 -7.59 16.35 -12.34
C ILE A 138 -8.07 17.76 -11.97
N GLU A 139 -8.80 17.88 -10.86
CA GLU A 139 -9.30 19.16 -10.34
C GLU A 139 -8.15 20.12 -10.00
N ASP A 140 -7.11 19.64 -9.32
CA ASP A 140 -5.90 20.41 -9.03
C ASP A 140 -5.27 21.01 -10.30
N ALA A 141 -5.14 20.20 -11.35
CA ALA A 141 -4.55 20.63 -12.62
C ALA A 141 -5.43 21.68 -13.32
N LEU A 142 -6.75 21.51 -13.31
CA LEU A 142 -7.69 22.48 -13.89
C LEU A 142 -7.66 23.82 -13.14
N HIS A 143 -7.58 23.80 -11.80
CA HIS A 143 -7.45 25.01 -10.99
C HIS A 143 -6.13 25.75 -11.27
N GLN A 144 -5.02 25.03 -11.38
CA GLN A 144 -3.71 25.63 -11.71
C GLN A 144 -3.71 26.26 -13.10
N ALA A 145 -4.31 25.60 -14.09
CA ALA A 145 -4.42 26.14 -15.44
C ALA A 145 -5.27 27.42 -15.50
N ALA A 146 -6.38 27.46 -14.76
CA ALA A 146 -7.22 28.65 -14.66
C ALA A 146 -6.51 29.81 -13.96
N ALA A 147 -5.72 29.53 -12.90
CA ALA A 147 -4.94 30.54 -12.19
C ALA A 147 -3.75 31.10 -13.01
N ALA A 148 -3.24 30.33 -13.97
CA ALA A 148 -2.12 30.73 -14.83
C ALA A 148 -2.55 31.53 -16.09
N ALA A 149 -3.85 31.63 -16.38
CA ALA A 149 -4.34 32.38 -17.53
C ALA A 149 -4.24 33.90 -17.28
N PRO A 150 -3.57 34.68 -18.14
CA PRO A 150 -3.45 36.12 -17.95
C PRO A 150 -4.81 36.80 -18.08
N ALA A 151 -5.11 37.74 -17.17
CA ALA A 151 -6.26 38.61 -17.25
C ALA A 151 -6.17 39.41 -18.56
N HIS A 152 -7.01 39.08 -19.54
CA HIS A 152 -7.09 39.82 -20.79
C HIS A 152 -7.65 41.22 -20.48
N SER A 153 -6.81 42.24 -20.65
CA SER A 153 -7.17 43.67 -20.58
C SER A 153 -7.83 44.15 -21.86
#